data_AF-E2CPM2-F1
#
_entry.id   AF-E2CPM2-F1
#
_cell.length_a   1.000
_cell.length_b   1.000
_cell.length_c   1.000
_cell.angle_alpha   90.00
_cell.angle_beta   90.00
_cell.angle_gamma   90.00
#
_symmetry.space_group_name_H-M   'P 1'
#
loop_
_entity.id
_entity.type
_entity.pdbx_description
1 polymer ?
#
loop_
_entity_poly.entity_id
_entity_poly.type
_entity_poly.pdbx_seq_one_letter_code
_entity_poly.pdbx_strand_id
1 'polypeptide(L)'
;MSAIRLLFAGVFLLWLAPAHAEIEHARDLMEEGQFEKAMEELWPAARSGNADAEELIGVMYAMGLGVERDDQRAFDWYLRSAMKGHPGAQSGVGWYYEVGRGLPAPDLVRAYMWYTLSAIGGDPDAAVSLEEVVKKMTKAEIEKAHILVADYKVWMYPFR
;
A
#
# COMPACT_ATOMS: atom_id res chain seq x y z
N MET A 1 19.31 54.38 -35.11
CA MET A 1 18.64 53.24 -35.79
C MET A 1 19.22 51.97 -35.20
N SER A 2 18.60 51.39 -34.17
CA SER A 2 17.74 50.18 -34.23
C SER A 2 18.50 49.06 -33.48
N ALA A 3 18.00 48.22 -32.58
CA ALA A 3 16.75 48.00 -31.82
C ALA A 3 17.17 47.08 -30.62
N ILE A 4 16.82 47.37 -29.36
CA ILE A 4 15.75 46.76 -28.54
C ILE A 4 15.68 45.20 -28.50
N ARG A 5 16.06 44.67 -27.31
CA ARG A 5 15.49 43.56 -26.47
C ARG A 5 15.41 42.12 -27.00
N LEU A 6 15.80 41.15 -26.16
CA LEU A 6 14.88 40.32 -25.36
C LEU A 6 15.63 39.39 -24.38
N LEU A 7 15.16 39.39 -23.12
CA LEU A 7 15.49 38.43 -22.07
C LEU A 7 14.96 37.03 -22.41
N PHE A 8 15.66 35.98 -21.97
CA PHE A 8 14.98 34.78 -21.46
C PHE A 8 15.58 34.41 -20.11
N ALA A 9 14.82 34.75 -19.07
CA ALA A 9 14.94 34.16 -17.75
C ALA A 9 14.45 32.71 -17.83
N GLY A 10 15.28 31.77 -17.42
CA GLY A 10 14.92 30.37 -17.23
C GLY A 10 15.32 29.94 -15.83
N VAL A 11 14.67 30.52 -14.81
CA VAL A 11 14.73 29.96 -13.46
C VAL A 11 13.86 28.72 -13.48
N PHE A 12 14.48 27.56 -13.65
CA PHE A 12 13.84 26.27 -13.43
C PHE A 12 13.78 26.07 -11.91
N LEU A 13 12.81 26.70 -11.26
CA LEU A 13 12.42 26.34 -9.89
C LEU A 13 11.77 24.96 -9.98
N LEU A 14 12.61 23.92 -9.95
CA LEU A 14 12.19 22.59 -9.54
C LEU A 14 11.76 22.74 -8.08
N TRP A 15 10.46 22.95 -7.89
CA TRP A 15 9.83 22.77 -6.59
C TRP A 15 9.88 21.27 -6.31
N LEU A 16 10.99 20.81 -5.74
CA LEU A 16 11.05 19.53 -5.07
C LEU A 16 10.31 19.72 -3.75
N ALA A 17 8.97 19.71 -3.82
CA ALA A 17 8.19 19.48 -2.62
C ALA A 17 8.60 18.11 -2.08
N PRO A 18 8.95 17.98 -0.79
CA PRO A 18 9.34 16.70 -0.24
C PRO A 18 8.10 15.81 -0.28
N ALA A 19 8.12 14.77 -1.12
CA ALA A 19 7.05 13.80 -1.34
C ALA A 19 6.60 13.01 -0.08
N HIS A 20 7.15 13.35 1.08
CA HIS A 20 6.84 12.78 2.39
C HIS A 20 5.92 13.68 3.23
N ALA A 21 5.57 14.89 2.77
CA ALA A 21 4.73 15.84 3.52
C ALA A 21 3.31 16.03 2.94
N GLU A 22 2.89 15.26 1.93
CA GLU A 22 1.70 15.61 1.11
C GLU A 22 0.42 14.79 1.39
N ILE A 23 0.37 13.89 2.37
CA ILE A 23 -0.85 13.07 2.61
C ILE A 23 -1.53 13.29 3.96
N GLU A 24 -0.94 14.04 4.89
CA GLU A 24 -1.54 14.25 6.23
C GLU A 24 -2.90 14.93 6.14
N HIS A 25 -3.02 15.98 5.30
CA HIS A 25 -4.30 16.64 5.10
C HIS A 25 -5.36 15.70 4.48
N ALA A 26 -4.95 14.78 3.60
CA ALA A 26 -5.85 13.77 3.08
C ALA A 26 -6.31 12.78 4.18
N ARG A 27 -5.45 12.45 5.14
CA ARG A 27 -5.82 11.65 6.32
C ARG A 27 -6.82 12.41 7.20
N ASP A 28 -6.57 13.69 7.48
CA ASP A 28 -7.49 14.54 8.24
C ASP A 28 -8.87 14.59 7.56
N LEU A 29 -8.91 14.75 6.23
CA LEU A 29 -10.14 14.70 5.45
C LEU A 29 -10.86 13.34 5.58
N MET A 30 -10.13 12.23 5.59
CA MET A 30 -10.73 10.90 5.83
C MET A 30 -11.30 10.77 7.24
N GLU A 31 -10.60 11.29 8.26
CA GLU A 31 -11.06 11.30 9.65
C GLU A 31 -12.33 12.14 9.83
N GLU A 32 -12.43 13.24 9.09
CA GLU A 32 -13.61 14.10 9.03
C GLU A 32 -14.74 13.55 8.14
N GLY A 33 -14.52 12.41 7.48
CA GLY A 33 -15.49 11.78 6.57
C GLY A 33 -15.64 12.48 5.21
N GLN A 34 -14.73 13.40 4.87
CA GLN A 34 -14.67 14.12 3.59
C GLN A 34 -13.97 13.27 2.52
N PHE A 35 -14.49 12.06 2.28
CA PHE A 35 -13.81 11.04 1.49
C PHE A 35 -13.58 11.42 0.03
N GLU A 36 -14.52 12.10 -0.62
CA GLU A 36 -14.33 12.53 -2.01
C GLU A 36 -13.15 13.50 -2.15
N LYS A 37 -12.98 14.43 -1.20
CA LYS A 37 -11.84 15.35 -1.18
C LYS A 37 -10.53 14.64 -0.85
N ALA A 38 -10.58 13.70 0.09
CA ALA A 38 -9.42 12.86 0.39
C ALA A 38 -8.96 12.10 -0.86
N MET A 39 -9.89 11.51 -1.65
CA MET A 39 -9.56 10.85 -2.91
C MET A 39 -8.87 11.80 -3.90
N GLU A 40 -9.39 13.03 -4.04
CA GLU A 40 -8.79 14.05 -4.92
C GLU A 40 -7.35 14.37 -4.55
N GLU A 41 -7.02 14.42 -3.25
CA GLU A 41 -5.66 14.68 -2.76
C GLU A 41 -4.74 13.45 -2.82
N LEU A 42 -5.28 12.26 -2.54
CA LEU A 42 -4.51 11.01 -2.60
C LEU A 42 -4.13 10.64 -4.04
N TRP A 43 -4.99 10.94 -5.00
CA TRP A 43 -4.86 10.44 -6.37
C TRP A 43 -3.54 10.84 -7.07
N PRO A 44 -3.10 12.11 -7.07
CA PRO A 44 -1.80 12.48 -7.65
C PRO A 44 -0.61 11.77 -7.00
N ALA A 45 -0.61 11.64 -5.67
CA ALA A 45 0.45 10.99 -4.91
C ALA A 45 0.50 9.48 -5.22
N ALA A 46 -0.65 8.81 -5.21
CA ALA A 46 -0.77 7.39 -5.54
C ALA A 46 -0.34 7.11 -6.98
N ARG A 47 -0.73 7.96 -7.96
CA ARG A 47 -0.27 7.85 -9.35
C ARG A 47 1.23 8.07 -9.52
N SER A 48 1.84 8.81 -8.61
CA SER A 48 3.30 9.01 -8.56
C SER A 48 4.02 7.90 -7.77
N GLY A 49 3.27 6.91 -7.28
CA GLY A 49 3.79 5.74 -6.60
C GLY A 49 4.03 5.92 -5.10
N ASN A 50 3.47 6.94 -4.45
CA ASN A 50 3.50 7.05 -2.99
C ASN A 50 2.72 5.88 -2.37
N ALA A 51 3.40 5.05 -1.58
CA ALA A 51 2.84 3.82 -1.03
C ALA A 51 1.77 4.07 0.04
N ASP A 52 1.89 5.13 0.83
CA ASP A 52 0.90 5.49 1.84
C ASP A 52 -0.41 5.93 1.18
N ALA A 53 -0.33 6.71 0.09
CA ALA A 53 -1.51 7.12 -0.67
C ALA A 53 -2.20 5.94 -1.37
N GLU A 54 -1.42 5.00 -1.92
CA GLU A 54 -1.96 3.77 -2.49
C GLU A 54 -2.66 2.88 -1.45
N GLU A 55 -2.11 2.80 -0.24
CA GLU A 55 -2.72 2.08 0.89
C GLU A 55 -4.08 2.69 1.26
N LEU A 56 -4.13 4.02 1.43
CA LEU A 56 -5.36 4.73 1.78
C LEU A 56 -6.44 4.60 0.69
N ILE A 57 -6.08 4.65 -0.59
CA ILE A 57 -7.02 4.37 -1.68
C ILE A 57 -7.53 2.92 -1.61
N GLY A 58 -6.66 1.97 -1.24
CA GLY A 58 -7.05 0.58 -0.95
C GLY A 58 -8.11 0.51 0.15
N VAL A 59 -7.92 1.21 1.27
CA VAL A 59 -8.90 1.33 2.36
C VAL A 59 -10.24 1.86 1.86
N MET A 60 -10.21 2.94 1.07
CA MET A 60 -11.43 3.56 0.55
C MET A 60 -12.26 2.60 -0.31
N TYR A 61 -11.63 1.83 -1.20
CA TYR A 61 -12.33 0.80 -1.95
C TYR A 61 -12.79 -0.40 -1.09
N ALA A 62 -11.99 -0.82 -0.10
CA ALA A 62 -12.33 -1.94 0.77
C ALA A 62 -13.58 -1.66 1.62
N MET A 63 -13.71 -0.40 2.06
CA MET A 63 -14.77 0.06 2.97
C MET A 63 -15.91 0.79 2.26
N GLY A 64 -15.74 1.19 0.99
CA GLY A 64 -16.71 1.99 0.25
C GLY A 64 -16.80 3.44 0.74
N LEU A 65 -15.65 4.06 1.04
CA LEU A 65 -15.56 5.41 1.58
C LEU A 65 -15.40 6.42 0.44
N GLY A 66 -16.45 7.19 0.14
CA GLY A 66 -16.48 8.14 -0.98
C GLY A 66 -16.42 7.49 -2.38
N VAL A 67 -16.42 6.15 -2.44
CA VAL A 67 -16.46 5.34 -3.66
C VAL A 67 -17.30 4.10 -3.42
N GLU A 68 -17.79 3.48 -4.50
CA GLU A 68 -18.43 2.16 -4.39
C GLU A 68 -17.40 1.13 -3.89
N ARG A 69 -17.83 0.31 -2.93
CA ARG A 69 -17.00 -0.77 -2.40
C ARG A 69 -16.63 -1.74 -3.51
N ASP A 70 -15.33 -1.99 -3.67
CA ASP A 70 -14.81 -2.90 -4.68
C ASP A 70 -13.58 -3.64 -4.14
N ASP A 71 -13.80 -4.90 -3.77
CA ASP A 71 -12.78 -5.73 -3.14
C ASP A 71 -11.60 -6.07 -4.07
N GLN A 72 -11.85 -6.18 -5.39
CA GLN A 72 -10.77 -6.44 -6.35
C GLN A 72 -9.90 -5.19 -6.53
N ARG A 73 -10.52 -4.02 -6.67
CA ARG A 73 -9.76 -2.75 -6.74
C ARG A 73 -9.00 -2.47 -5.45
N ALA A 74 -9.61 -2.73 -4.29
CA ALA A 74 -8.93 -2.60 -3.00
C ALA A 74 -7.68 -3.48 -2.94
N PHE A 75 -7.81 -4.77 -3.29
CA PHE A 75 -6.69 -5.70 -3.36
C PHE A 75 -5.57 -5.21 -4.29
N ASP A 76 -5.92 -4.74 -5.48
CA ASP A 76 -4.94 -4.24 -6.45
C ASP A 76 -4.16 -3.03 -5.92
N TRP A 77 -4.82 -2.09 -5.23
CA TRP A 77 -4.17 -0.94 -4.61
C TRP A 77 -3.29 -1.33 -3.42
N TYR A 78 -3.79 -2.18 -2.53
CA TYR A 78 -2.97 -2.73 -1.45
C TYR A 78 -1.75 -3.46 -1.99
N LEU A 79 -1.88 -4.25 -3.05
CA LEU A 79 -0.76 -4.98 -3.63
C LEU A 79 0.32 -4.04 -4.18
N ARG A 80 -0.05 -2.93 -4.82
CA ARG A 80 0.90 -1.90 -5.29
C ARG A 80 1.70 -1.29 -4.13
N SER A 81 1.01 -0.93 -3.05
CA SER A 81 1.65 -0.37 -1.86
C SER A 81 2.52 -1.40 -1.15
N ALA A 82 2.01 -2.62 -0.97
CA ALA A 82 2.69 -3.73 -0.31
C ALA A 82 3.98 -4.16 -1.04
N MET A 83 3.99 -4.11 -2.38
CA MET A 83 5.17 -4.35 -3.21
C MET A 83 6.30 -3.34 -2.99
N LYS A 84 6.01 -2.18 -2.39
CA LYS A 84 6.99 -1.14 -2.02
C LYS A 84 7.43 -1.22 -0.57
N GLY A 85 7.01 -2.26 0.15
CA GLY A 85 7.40 -2.47 1.53
C GLY A 85 6.52 -1.77 2.56
N HIS A 86 5.35 -1.23 2.18
CA HIS A 86 4.44 -0.60 3.15
C HIS A 86 3.82 -1.68 4.06
N PRO A 87 4.08 -1.69 5.38
CA PRO A 87 3.67 -2.79 6.25
C PRO A 87 2.14 -2.94 6.36
N GLY A 88 1.41 -1.84 6.61
CA GLY A 88 -0.06 -1.90 6.70
C GLY A 88 -0.74 -2.50 5.46
N ALA A 89 -0.34 -2.07 4.25
CA ALA A 89 -0.77 -2.68 3.00
C ALA A 89 -0.37 -4.16 2.86
N GLN A 90 0.82 -4.58 3.32
CA GLN A 90 1.19 -6.00 3.36
C GLN A 90 0.24 -6.81 4.24
N SER A 91 -0.16 -6.29 5.40
CA SER A 91 -1.21 -6.88 6.23
C SER A 91 -2.56 -6.91 5.51
N GLY A 92 -2.93 -5.84 4.81
CA GLY A 92 -4.12 -5.80 3.96
C GLY A 92 -4.14 -6.91 2.92
N VAL A 93 -3.07 -7.06 2.13
CA VAL A 93 -2.93 -8.14 1.14
C VAL A 93 -3.00 -9.52 1.82
N GLY A 94 -2.34 -9.68 2.97
CA GLY A 94 -2.40 -10.91 3.76
C GLY A 94 -3.83 -11.29 4.15
N TRP A 95 -4.61 -10.31 4.61
CA TRP A 95 -6.02 -10.49 4.96
C TRP A 95 -6.88 -10.90 3.77
N TYR A 96 -6.72 -10.21 2.63
CA TYR A 96 -7.45 -10.56 1.41
C TYR A 96 -7.19 -12.00 0.94
N TYR A 97 -5.94 -12.47 1.02
CA TYR A 97 -5.62 -13.87 0.77
C TYR A 97 -6.19 -14.81 1.81
N GLU A 98 -6.18 -14.43 3.09
CA GLU A 98 -6.72 -15.25 4.17
C GLU A 98 -8.22 -15.49 4.02
N VAL A 99 -8.98 -14.44 3.70
CA VAL A 99 -10.44 -14.53 3.58
C VAL A 99 -10.92 -14.86 2.16
N GLY A 100 -10.05 -14.73 1.16
CA GLY A 100 -10.36 -14.97 -0.25
C GLY A 100 -11.33 -13.96 -0.87
N ARG A 101 -11.51 -12.80 -0.24
CA ARG A 101 -12.50 -11.81 -0.65
C ARG A 101 -12.04 -11.09 -1.92
N GLY A 102 -12.88 -10.98 -2.94
CA GLY A 102 -12.45 -10.43 -4.23
C GLY A 102 -11.40 -11.28 -4.95
N LEU A 103 -11.08 -12.48 -4.46
CA LEU A 103 -10.16 -13.42 -5.09
C LEU A 103 -10.90 -14.71 -5.47
N PRO A 104 -10.34 -15.55 -6.38
CA PRO A 104 -10.98 -16.81 -6.75
C PRO A 104 -11.18 -17.78 -5.57
N ALA A 105 -10.27 -17.77 -4.60
CA ALA A 105 -10.32 -18.57 -3.38
C ALA A 105 -9.34 -17.99 -2.33
N PRO A 106 -9.50 -18.36 -1.04
CA PRO A 106 -8.47 -18.13 -0.02
C PRO A 106 -7.15 -18.84 -0.34
N ASP A 107 -6.03 -18.25 0.10
CA ASP A 107 -4.68 -18.80 -0.01
C ASP A 107 -3.89 -18.50 1.28
N LEU A 108 -3.91 -19.43 2.23
CA LEU A 108 -3.27 -19.26 3.53
C LEU A 108 -1.74 -19.19 3.45
N VAL A 109 -1.15 -19.81 2.41
CA VAL A 109 0.31 -19.78 2.18
C VAL A 109 0.73 -18.36 1.83
N ARG A 110 0.01 -17.69 0.93
CA ARG A 110 0.27 -16.28 0.60
C ARG A 110 -0.11 -15.34 1.73
N ALA A 111 -1.20 -15.61 2.46
CA ALA A 111 -1.57 -14.83 3.64
C ALA A 111 -0.43 -14.80 4.67
N TYR A 112 0.08 -15.98 5.06
CA TYR A 112 1.23 -16.10 5.96
C TYR A 112 2.45 -15.34 5.45
N MET A 113 2.77 -15.48 4.15
CA MET A 113 3.91 -14.80 3.55
C MET A 113 3.80 -13.28 3.71
N TRP A 114 2.65 -12.71 3.36
CA TRP A 114 2.41 -11.27 3.44
C TRP A 114 2.38 -10.73 4.86
N TYR A 115 1.75 -11.43 5.80
CA TYR A 115 1.82 -11.03 7.22
C TYR A 115 3.25 -11.11 7.76
N THR A 116 4.05 -12.09 7.33
CA THR A 116 5.47 -12.19 7.75
C THR A 116 6.28 -11.01 7.21
N LEU A 117 6.08 -10.64 5.95
CA LEU A 117 6.72 -9.48 5.34
C LEU A 117 6.29 -8.19 6.04
N SER A 118 5.01 -8.08 6.43
CA SER A 118 4.47 -6.95 7.19
C SER A 118 5.12 -6.81 8.57
N ALA A 119 5.25 -7.92 9.31
CA ALA A 119 5.93 -7.95 10.59
C ALA A 119 7.42 -7.56 10.47
N ILE A 120 8.12 -8.03 9.43
CA ILE A 120 9.50 -7.61 9.11
C ILE A 120 9.55 -6.11 8.79
N GLY A 121 8.52 -5.60 8.11
CA GLY A 121 8.33 -4.19 7.76
C GLY A 121 8.14 -3.29 8.99
N GLY A 122 7.55 -3.82 10.05
CA GLY A 122 7.37 -3.16 11.34
C GLY A 122 5.91 -2.93 11.73
N ASP A 123 4.95 -3.61 11.09
CA ASP A 123 3.56 -3.61 11.55
C ASP A 123 3.43 -4.44 12.85
N PRO A 124 3.07 -3.82 13.99
CA PRO A 124 2.93 -4.53 15.25
C PRO A 124 1.74 -5.50 15.27
N ASP A 125 0.71 -5.26 14.46
CA ASP A 125 -0.51 -6.07 14.45
C ASP A 125 -0.35 -7.32 13.57
N ALA A 126 0.62 -7.32 12.65
CA ALA A 126 0.91 -8.46 11.78
C ALA A 126 1.30 -9.74 12.55
N ALA A 127 1.87 -9.61 13.75
CA ALA A 127 2.18 -10.75 14.61
C ALA A 127 0.91 -11.51 15.03
N VAL A 128 -0.16 -10.79 15.37
CA VAL A 128 -1.45 -11.39 15.74
C VAL A 128 -2.05 -12.10 14.53
N SER A 129 -2.03 -11.48 13.35
CA SER A 129 -2.50 -12.11 12.12
C SER A 129 -1.73 -13.39 11.77
N LEU A 130 -0.41 -13.43 12.03
CA LEU A 130 0.39 -14.65 11.86
C LEU A 130 -0.03 -15.77 12.81
N GLU A 131 -0.26 -15.45 14.08
CA GLU A 131 -0.73 -16.43 15.06
C GLU A 131 -2.08 -17.02 14.66
N GLU A 132 -3.00 -16.19 14.14
CA GLU A 132 -4.32 -16.65 13.71
C GLU A 132 -4.27 -17.48 12.43
N VAL A 133 -3.47 -17.08 11.43
CA VAL A 133 -3.40 -17.82 10.16
C VAL A 133 -2.75 -19.19 10.34
N VAL A 134 -1.71 -19.30 11.17
CA VAL A 134 -1.00 -20.57 11.42
C VAL A 134 -1.92 -21.65 11.98
N LYS A 135 -2.89 -21.28 12.82
CA LYS A 135 -3.88 -22.22 13.39
C LYS A 135 -4.74 -22.91 12.32
N LYS A 136 -4.84 -22.31 11.13
CA LYS A 136 -5.64 -22.79 10.00
C LYS A 136 -4.82 -23.57 8.98
N MET A 137 -3.49 -23.59 9.12
CA MET A 137 -2.56 -24.16 8.14
C MET A 137 -2.08 -25.55 8.54
N THR A 138 -1.83 -26.37 7.54
CA THR A 138 -1.07 -27.62 7.68
C THR A 138 0.43 -27.32 7.78
N LYS A 139 1.19 -28.28 8.33
CA LYS A 139 2.66 -28.20 8.35
C LYS A 139 3.26 -27.99 6.96
N ALA A 140 2.72 -28.66 5.94
CA ALA A 140 3.20 -28.54 4.56
C ALA A 140 2.95 -27.15 3.97
N GLU A 141 1.85 -26.48 4.34
CA GLU A 141 1.57 -25.10 3.94
C GLU A 141 2.52 -24.12 4.62
N ILE A 142 2.81 -24.31 5.91
CA ILE A 142 3.78 -23.49 6.65
C ILE A 142 5.17 -23.61 6.01
N GLU A 143 5.61 -24.82 5.69
CA GLU A 143 6.90 -25.06 5.01
C GLU A 143 6.97 -24.33 3.66
N LYS A 144 5.90 -24.39 2.86
CA LYS A 144 5.80 -23.64 1.59
C LYS A 144 5.83 -22.12 1.81
N ALA A 145 5.15 -21.64 2.85
CA ALA A 145 5.10 -20.22 3.16
C ALA A 145 6.49 -19.70 3.58
N HIS A 146 7.26 -20.47 4.35
CA HIS A 146 8.66 -20.13 4.69
C HIS A 146 9.55 -20.00 3.46
N ILE A 147 9.38 -20.88 2.46
CA ILE A 147 10.11 -20.77 1.19
C ILE A 147 9.76 -19.45 0.49
N LEU A 148 8.46 -19.14 0.35
CA LEU A 148 8.04 -17.88 -0.28
C LEU A 148 8.52 -16.65 0.49
N VAL A 149 8.48 -16.66 1.83
CA VAL A 149 9.01 -15.57 2.65
C VAL A 149 10.49 -15.37 2.37
N ALA A 150 11.29 -16.44 2.30
CA ALA A 150 12.72 -16.32 2.01
C ALA A 150 12.98 -15.68 0.64
N ASP A 151 12.22 -16.07 -0.38
CA ASP A 151 12.35 -15.52 -1.73
C ASP A 151 11.99 -14.02 -1.78
N TYR A 152 10.86 -13.63 -1.19
CA TYR A 152 10.36 -12.26 -1.25
C TYR A 152 11.09 -11.32 -0.29
N LYS A 153 11.51 -11.80 0.89
CA LYS A 153 12.22 -10.99 1.89
C LYS A 153 13.48 -10.37 1.27
N VAL A 154 14.24 -11.14 0.50
CA VAL A 154 15.49 -10.66 -0.12
C VAL A 154 15.23 -9.47 -1.05
N TRP A 155 14.10 -9.48 -1.76
CA TRP A 155 13.76 -8.42 -2.71
C TRP A 155 13.16 -7.19 -2.01
N MET A 156 12.30 -7.39 -1.02
CA MET A 156 11.60 -6.29 -0.32
C MET A 156 12.42 -5.63 0.78
N TYR A 157 13.25 -6.40 1.46
CA TYR A 157 14.03 -5.96 2.61
C TYR A 157 15.50 -6.41 2.49
N PRO A 158 16.23 -6.00 1.43
CA PRO A 158 17.58 -6.48 1.14
C PRO A 158 18.62 -6.13 2.22
N PHE A 159 18.30 -5.20 3.12
CA PHE A 159 19.20 -4.73 4.19
C PHE A 159 18.69 -5.05 5.59
N ARG A 160 17.69 -5.94 5.74
CA ARG A 160 17.15 -6.41 7.04
C ARG A 160 17.25 -7.93 7.20
#